data_AF-A0A4C1Y8P4-F1
#
_entry.id   AF-A0A4C1Y8P4-F1
#
_cell.length_a   1.000
_cell.length_b   1.000
_cell.length_c   1.000
_cell.angle_alpha   90.00
_cell.angle_beta   90.00
_cell.angle_gamma   90.00
#
_symmetry.space_group_name_H-M   'P 1'
#
loop_
_entity.id
_entity.type
_entity.pdbx_description
1 polymer ?
#
loop_
_entity_poly.entity_id
_entity_poly.type
_entity_poly.pdbx_seq_one_letter_code
_entity_poly.pdbx_strand_id
1 'polypeptide(L)'
;MDDLTRAKELASLAVVFDRTQKVDKAIECYHTASLILDKLIPNVPENQKKVFRDKIREYLDRAAQLQQNDITSQEQSTRALKKLYFLMEQALDADAADLKETAFKLYMQALELVSSLRSNFPHISTNIHGITEKALNRAEILKQEISPRNNKPAPISQRHFKPLLQRETSIQLHVDVNRSSYTEEEKAVLKATSKINNNLYMPFMKMDLSEKFQYAIPFEDKDGLLMLSTKQQQEFDKWVRPDEISADPKLIIGNINYYSIKQTVSI
;
A
#
# COMPACT_ATOMS: atom_id res chain seq x y z
N MET A 1 -45.59 20.84 -10.25
CA MET A 1 -44.37 21.09 -11.06
C MET A 1 -44.35 20.06 -12.16
N ASP A 2 -43.95 20.45 -13.36
CA ASP A 2 -43.77 19.52 -14.48
C ASP A 2 -42.62 18.54 -14.14
N ASP A 3 -42.86 17.23 -14.26
CA ASP A 3 -41.86 16.22 -13.90
C ASP A 3 -40.60 16.34 -14.76
N LEU A 4 -40.75 16.84 -15.99
CA LEU A 4 -39.62 17.11 -16.89
C LEU A 4 -38.76 18.29 -16.42
N THR A 5 -39.35 19.36 -15.86
CA THR A 5 -38.57 20.49 -15.32
C THR A 5 -37.78 20.04 -14.10
N ARG A 6 -38.40 19.24 -13.23
CA ARG A 6 -37.73 18.67 -12.05
C ARG A 6 -36.54 17.77 -12.44
N ALA A 7 -36.69 16.93 -13.47
CA ALA A 7 -35.58 16.10 -13.96
C ALA A 7 -34.40 16.95 -14.47
N LYS A 8 -34.67 18.04 -15.19
CA LYS A 8 -33.64 18.97 -15.70
C LYS A 8 -32.93 19.73 -14.58
N GLU A 9 -33.66 20.15 -13.56
CA GLU A 9 -33.11 20.79 -12.37
C GLU A 9 -32.17 19.84 -11.62
N LEU A 10 -32.60 18.59 -11.38
CA LEU A 10 -31.78 17.56 -10.73
C LEU A 10 -30.53 17.23 -11.54
N ALA A 11 -30.64 17.09 -12.86
CA ALA A 11 -29.47 16.85 -13.71
C ALA A 11 -28.48 18.04 -13.68
N SER A 12 -29.00 19.26 -13.64
CA SER A 12 -28.16 20.47 -13.53
C SER A 12 -27.47 20.55 -12.17
N LEU A 13 -28.17 20.22 -11.08
CA LEU A 13 -27.61 20.10 -9.74
C LEU A 13 -26.54 19.00 -9.66
N ALA A 14 -26.77 17.85 -10.31
CA ALA A 14 -25.80 16.76 -10.37
C ALA A 14 -24.46 17.24 -10.97
N VAL A 15 -24.51 17.98 -12.08
CA VAL A 15 -23.31 18.55 -12.72
C VAL A 15 -22.60 19.56 -11.80
N VAL A 16 -23.35 20.36 -11.04
CA VAL A 16 -22.76 21.29 -10.07
C VAL A 16 -22.08 20.53 -8.93
N PHE A 17 -22.69 19.47 -8.42
CA PHE A 17 -22.10 18.63 -7.38
C PHE A 17 -20.87 17.87 -7.86
N ASP A 18 -20.89 17.35 -9.09
CA ASP A 18 -19.76 16.69 -9.75
C ASP A 18 -18.56 17.67 -9.84
N ARG A 19 -18.80 18.89 -10.35
CA ARG A 19 -17.77 19.95 -10.44
C ARG A 19 -17.23 20.40 -9.09
N THR A 20 -18.05 20.32 -8.03
CA THR A 20 -17.66 20.72 -6.67
C THR A 20 -17.12 19.55 -5.84
N GLN A 21 -16.85 18.38 -6.47
CA GLN A 21 -16.34 17.16 -5.83
C GLN A 21 -17.23 16.62 -4.69
N LYS A 22 -18.52 16.92 -4.71
CA LYS A 22 -19.51 16.34 -3.79
C LYS A 22 -20.09 15.07 -4.40
N VAL A 23 -19.25 14.04 -4.48
CA VAL A 23 -19.49 12.82 -5.25
C VAL A 23 -20.80 12.13 -4.88
N ASP A 24 -21.05 11.90 -3.58
CA ASP A 24 -22.28 11.25 -3.10
C ASP A 24 -23.55 11.95 -3.60
N LYS A 25 -23.58 13.28 -3.46
CA LYS A 25 -24.74 14.09 -3.87
C LYS A 25 -24.90 14.12 -5.38
N ALA A 26 -23.80 14.13 -6.13
CA ALA A 26 -23.83 14.08 -7.58
C ALA A 26 -24.43 12.75 -8.07
N ILE A 27 -23.98 11.62 -7.50
CA ILE A 27 -24.48 10.28 -7.82
C ILE A 27 -25.98 10.18 -7.54
N GLU A 28 -26.43 10.62 -6.36
CA GLU A 28 -27.85 10.62 -6.00
C GLU A 28 -28.70 11.47 -6.97
N CYS A 29 -28.21 12.66 -7.33
CA CYS A 29 -28.90 13.54 -8.28
C CYS A 29 -28.96 12.93 -9.70
N TYR A 30 -27.89 12.28 -10.18
CA TYR A 30 -27.89 11.59 -11.47
C TYR A 30 -28.88 10.42 -11.49
N HIS A 31 -28.90 9.58 -10.45
CA HIS A 31 -29.86 8.48 -10.36
C HIS A 31 -31.30 8.96 -10.28
N THR A 32 -31.58 9.98 -9.46
CA THR A 32 -32.94 10.52 -9.32
C THR A 32 -33.42 11.20 -10.60
N ALA A 33 -32.56 11.93 -11.32
CA ALA A 33 -32.89 12.47 -12.64
C ALA A 33 -33.21 11.36 -13.66
N SER A 34 -32.39 10.30 -13.71
CA SER A 34 -32.62 9.13 -14.57
C SER A 34 -33.94 8.44 -14.27
N LEU A 35 -34.28 8.22 -12.99
CA LEU A 35 -35.53 7.60 -12.57
C LEU A 35 -36.76 8.41 -13.00
N ILE A 36 -36.69 9.75 -12.94
CA ILE A 36 -37.80 10.60 -13.37
C ILE A 36 -37.93 10.56 -14.90
N LEU A 37 -36.81 10.62 -15.64
CA LEU A 37 -36.84 10.52 -17.10
C LEU A 37 -37.41 9.17 -17.57
N ASP A 38 -37.06 8.07 -16.91
CA ASP A 38 -37.55 6.73 -17.24
C ASP A 38 -39.07 6.62 -17.07
N LYS A 39 -39.61 7.19 -15.98
CA LYS A 39 -41.06 7.29 -15.73
C LYS A 39 -41.81 8.09 -16.80
N LEU A 40 -41.14 9.04 -17.46
CA LEU A 40 -41.76 9.88 -18.49
C LEU A 40 -41.83 9.20 -19.86
N ILE A 41 -40.97 8.20 -20.14
CA ILE A 41 -40.86 7.53 -21.45
C ILE A 41 -42.21 7.06 -22.04
N PRO A 42 -43.15 6.47 -21.28
CA PRO A 42 -44.42 6.01 -21.83
C PRO A 42 -45.28 7.13 -22.43
N ASN A 43 -45.13 8.35 -21.93
CA ASN A 43 -45.99 9.49 -22.23
C ASN A 43 -45.44 10.45 -23.29
N VAL A 44 -44.24 10.19 -23.83
CA VAL A 44 -43.59 11.02 -24.86
C VAL A 44 -43.58 10.36 -26.24
N PRO A 45 -43.52 11.15 -27.34
CA PRO A 45 -43.41 10.62 -28.69
C PRO A 45 -42.09 9.87 -28.91
N GLU A 46 -42.07 8.93 -29.86
CA GLU A 46 -40.98 7.97 -30.06
C GLU A 46 -39.60 8.61 -30.30
N ASN A 47 -39.57 9.79 -30.94
CA ASN A 47 -38.35 10.58 -31.12
C ASN A 47 -37.75 11.05 -29.79
N GLN A 48 -38.59 11.48 -28.84
CA GLN A 48 -38.17 11.93 -27.51
C GLN A 48 -37.84 10.75 -26.60
N LYS A 49 -38.49 9.58 -26.78
CA LYS A 49 -38.14 8.36 -26.03
C LYS A 49 -36.69 7.95 -26.25
N LYS A 50 -36.19 8.05 -27.48
CA LYS A 50 -34.78 7.75 -27.78
C LYS A 50 -33.86 8.73 -27.06
N VAL A 51 -34.14 10.03 -27.14
CA VAL A 51 -33.36 11.08 -26.46
C VAL A 51 -33.33 10.87 -24.94
N PHE A 52 -34.46 10.50 -24.33
CA PHE A 52 -34.52 10.26 -22.89
C PHE A 52 -33.72 9.02 -22.51
N ARG A 53 -33.82 7.93 -23.28
CA ARG A 53 -33.00 6.72 -23.06
C ARG A 53 -31.50 7.00 -23.16
N ASP A 54 -31.09 7.78 -24.16
CA ASP A 54 -29.69 8.18 -24.33
C ASP A 54 -29.22 9.03 -23.12
N LYS A 55 -30.04 9.97 -22.63
CA LYS A 55 -29.71 10.76 -21.44
C LYS A 55 -29.67 9.98 -20.14
N ILE A 56 -30.61 9.06 -19.93
CA ILE A 56 -30.60 8.16 -18.77
C ILE A 56 -29.29 7.37 -18.75
N ARG A 57 -28.88 6.84 -19.91
CA ARG A 57 -27.62 6.10 -20.04
C ARG A 57 -26.42 6.97 -19.70
N GLU A 58 -26.32 8.17 -20.26
CA GLU A 58 -25.22 9.10 -19.93
C GLU A 58 -25.14 9.39 -18.42
N TYR A 59 -26.27 9.63 -17.76
CA TYR A 59 -26.31 9.94 -16.32
C TYR A 59 -25.90 8.73 -15.47
N LEU A 60 -26.37 7.54 -15.82
CA LEU A 60 -26.00 6.31 -15.11
C LEU A 60 -24.53 5.95 -15.34
N ASP A 61 -24.03 6.07 -16.57
CA ASP A 61 -22.62 5.83 -16.89
C ASP A 61 -21.72 6.82 -16.12
N ARG A 62 -22.11 8.10 -16.02
CA ARG A 62 -21.37 9.09 -15.23
C ARG A 62 -21.40 8.78 -13.73
N ALA A 63 -22.56 8.41 -13.19
CA ALA A 63 -22.71 8.04 -11.77
C ALA A 63 -21.83 6.82 -11.42
N ALA A 64 -21.81 5.80 -12.28
CA ALA A 64 -20.96 4.62 -12.11
C ALA A 64 -19.46 4.96 -12.13
N GLN A 65 -19.03 5.82 -13.05
CA GLN A 65 -17.64 6.31 -13.10
C GLN A 65 -17.25 7.06 -11.83
N LEU A 66 -18.11 7.95 -11.35
CA LEU A 66 -17.88 8.71 -10.12
C LEU A 66 -17.73 7.77 -8.92
N GLN A 67 -18.59 6.77 -8.80
CA GLN A 67 -18.53 5.78 -7.73
C GLN A 67 -17.23 4.95 -7.79
N GLN A 68 -16.83 4.48 -8.98
CA GLN A 68 -15.62 3.69 -9.14
C GLN A 68 -14.35 4.49 -8.80
N ASN A 69 -14.30 5.76 -9.22
CA ASN A 69 -13.19 6.64 -8.89
C ASN A 69 -13.10 6.92 -7.39
N ASP A 70 -14.25 7.08 -6.72
CA ASP A 70 -14.29 7.33 -5.28
C ASP A 70 -13.80 6.11 -4.48
N ILE A 71 -14.26 4.90 -4.83
CA ILE A 71 -13.78 3.64 -4.23
C ILE A 71 -12.27 3.49 -4.43
N THR A 72 -11.78 3.70 -5.66
CA THR A 72 -10.36 3.57 -5.99
C THR A 72 -9.51 4.59 -5.22
N SER A 73 -9.97 5.84 -5.14
CA SER A 73 -9.33 6.92 -4.39
C SER A 73 -9.27 6.58 -2.89
N GLN A 74 -10.39 6.10 -2.33
CA GLN A 74 -10.46 5.70 -0.94
C GLN A 74 -9.53 4.52 -0.64
N GLU A 75 -9.48 3.50 -1.49
CA GLU A 75 -8.53 2.38 -1.37
C GLU A 75 -7.08 2.84 -1.39
N GLN A 76 -6.70 3.69 -2.34
CA GLN A 76 -5.35 4.27 -2.42
C GLN A 76 -5.00 5.05 -1.15
N SER A 77 -5.94 5.86 -0.65
CA SER A 77 -5.76 6.64 0.57
C SER A 77 -5.55 5.75 1.81
N THR A 78 -6.33 4.66 1.94
CA THR A 78 -6.18 3.71 3.05
C THR A 78 -4.87 2.94 2.97
N ARG A 79 -4.42 2.57 1.77
CA ARG A 79 -3.12 1.92 1.54
C ARG A 79 -1.97 2.85 1.94
N ALA A 80 -2.01 4.09 1.48
CA ALA A 80 -1.00 5.09 1.81
C ALA A 80 -0.95 5.37 3.33
N LEU A 81 -2.11 5.42 4.00
CA LEU A 81 -2.19 5.52 5.45
C LEU A 81 -1.56 4.33 6.17
N LYS A 82 -1.86 3.09 5.77
CA LYS A 82 -1.24 1.89 6.35
C LYS A 82 0.28 1.92 6.20
N LYS A 83 0.77 2.36 5.04
CA LYS A 83 2.20 2.53 4.77
C LYS A 83 2.83 3.58 5.71
N LEU A 84 2.15 4.71 5.94
CA LEU A 84 2.61 5.73 6.89
C LEU A 84 2.75 5.18 8.31
N TYR A 85 1.72 4.52 8.83
CA TYR A 85 1.72 3.96 10.18
C TYR A 85 2.85 2.97 10.38
N PHE A 86 3.06 2.09 9.41
CA PHE A 86 4.12 1.09 9.46
C PHE A 86 5.51 1.73 9.46
N LEU A 87 5.73 2.72 8.59
CA LEU A 87 7.02 3.41 8.52
C LEU A 87 7.32 4.17 9.83
N MET A 88 6.29 4.73 10.47
CA MET A 88 6.42 5.32 11.81
C MET A 88 6.73 4.28 12.89
N GLU A 89 6.13 3.09 12.84
CA GLU A 89 6.44 1.99 13.76
C GLU A 89 7.90 1.54 13.62
N GLN A 90 8.39 1.38 12.38
CA GLN A 90 9.80 1.07 12.14
C GLN A 90 10.73 2.15 12.65
N ALA A 91 10.38 3.43 12.47
CA ALA A 91 11.16 4.54 12.99
C ALA A 91 11.23 4.51 14.52
N LEU A 92 10.12 4.22 15.20
CA LEU A 92 10.06 4.08 16.66
C LEU A 92 10.89 2.89 17.17
N ASP A 93 10.84 1.75 16.48
CA ASP A 93 11.64 0.58 16.85
C ASP A 93 13.14 0.85 16.68
N ALA A 94 13.54 1.47 15.57
CA ALA A 94 14.92 1.85 15.32
C ALA A 94 15.43 2.86 16.36
N ASP A 95 14.57 3.80 16.75
CA ASP A 95 14.84 4.79 17.79
C ASP A 95 15.00 4.13 19.17
N ALA A 96 14.12 3.19 19.51
CA ALA A 96 14.20 2.38 20.73
C ALA A 96 15.43 1.45 20.76
N ALA A 97 15.91 1.03 19.59
CA ALA A 97 17.13 0.24 19.42
C ALA A 97 18.42 1.08 19.39
N ASP A 98 18.34 2.40 19.60
CA ASP A 98 19.46 3.36 19.54
C ASP A 98 20.15 3.43 18.16
N LEU A 99 19.45 3.02 17.10
CA LEU A 99 19.93 3.09 15.71
C LEU A 99 19.59 4.45 15.09
N LYS A 100 20.15 5.52 15.67
CA LYS A 100 19.77 6.93 15.42
C LYS A 100 19.73 7.34 13.95
N GLU A 101 20.74 6.96 13.17
CA GLU A 101 20.79 7.28 11.73
C GLU A 101 19.65 6.62 10.95
N THR A 102 19.32 5.37 11.28
CA THR A 102 18.24 4.65 10.61
C THR A 102 16.87 5.20 11.02
N ALA A 103 16.68 5.47 12.32
CA ALA A 103 15.47 6.10 12.84
C ALA A 103 15.22 7.46 12.16
N PHE A 104 16.26 8.30 12.04
CA PHE A 104 16.18 9.59 11.36
C PHE A 104 15.74 9.43 9.89
N LYS A 105 16.35 8.51 9.14
CA LYS A 105 15.96 8.24 7.74
C LYS A 105 14.50 7.80 7.62
N LEU A 106 14.05 6.89 8.48
CA LEU A 106 12.69 6.36 8.48
C LEU A 106 11.66 7.46 8.83
N TYR A 107 11.93 8.29 9.83
CA TYR A 107 11.07 9.45 10.14
C TYR A 107 10.98 10.43 8.96
N MET A 108 12.10 10.73 8.29
CA MET A 108 12.09 11.63 7.13
C MET A 108 11.29 11.07 5.96
N GLN A 109 11.44 9.78 5.65
CA GLN A 109 10.62 9.11 4.63
C GLN A 109 9.12 9.15 5.00
N ALA A 110 8.78 9.02 6.28
CA ALA A 110 7.41 9.10 6.74
C ALA A 110 6.82 10.51 6.59
N LEU A 111 7.62 11.55 6.86
CA LEU A 111 7.22 12.95 6.65
C LEU A 111 7.03 13.31 5.18
N GLU A 112 7.87 12.77 4.28
CA GLU A 112 7.68 12.91 2.84
C GLU A 112 6.36 12.28 2.38
N LEU A 113 6.05 11.08 2.89
CA LEU A 113 4.80 10.39 2.60
C LEU A 113 3.57 11.12 3.17
N VAL A 114 3.70 11.81 4.31
CA VAL A 114 2.66 12.72 4.83
C VAL A 114 2.41 13.87 3.84
N SER A 115 3.46 14.44 3.27
CA SER A 115 3.32 15.55 2.32
C SER A 115 2.54 15.13 1.06
N SER A 116 2.86 13.95 0.51
CA SER A 116 2.12 13.40 -0.63
C SER A 116 0.67 13.05 -0.27
N LEU A 117 0.42 12.50 0.92
CA LEU A 117 -0.93 12.23 1.44
C LEU A 117 -1.76 13.50 1.57
N ARG A 118 -1.22 14.60 2.10
CA ARG A 118 -1.96 15.86 2.25
C ARG A 118 -2.31 16.49 0.91
N SER A 119 -1.42 16.34 -0.06
CA SER A 119 -1.61 16.89 -1.41
C SER A 119 -2.69 16.12 -2.18
N ASN A 120 -2.70 14.79 -2.06
CA ASN A 120 -3.61 13.91 -2.80
C ASN A 120 -4.95 13.66 -2.07
N PHE A 121 -4.95 13.67 -0.73
CA PHE A 121 -6.10 13.31 0.11
C PHE A 121 -6.29 14.29 1.28
N PRO A 122 -6.83 15.50 1.03
CA PRO A 122 -6.93 16.56 2.03
C PRO A 122 -7.76 16.17 3.27
N HIS A 123 -8.76 15.28 3.09
CA HIS A 123 -9.68 14.84 4.14
C HIS A 123 -9.00 14.02 5.25
N ILE A 124 -7.84 13.42 4.99
CA ILE A 124 -7.09 12.59 5.95
C ILE A 124 -6.14 13.43 6.83
N SER A 125 -5.91 14.70 6.45
CA SER A 125 -4.90 15.56 7.08
C SER A 125 -5.06 15.74 8.59
N THR A 126 -6.30 15.76 9.09
CA THR A 126 -6.61 15.90 10.51
C THR A 126 -6.12 14.71 11.34
N ASN A 127 -6.28 13.49 10.83
CA ASN A 127 -5.88 12.26 11.52
C ASN A 127 -4.36 12.11 11.64
N ILE A 128 -3.62 12.58 10.64
CA ILE A 128 -2.16 12.42 10.60
C ILE A 128 -1.40 13.59 11.25
N HIS A 129 -2.08 14.71 11.55
CA HIS A 129 -1.44 15.94 12.03
C HIS A 129 -0.61 15.70 13.30
N GLY A 130 -1.21 15.12 14.33
CA GLY A 130 -0.53 14.90 15.61
C GLY A 130 0.63 13.90 15.55
N ILE A 131 0.57 12.91 14.65
CA ILE A 131 1.66 11.96 14.43
C ILE A 131 2.80 12.63 13.67
N THR A 132 2.46 13.47 12.67
CA THR A 132 3.44 14.24 11.89
C THR A 132 4.26 15.17 12.80
N GLU A 133 3.59 15.91 13.69
CA GLU A 133 4.25 16.85 14.60
C GLU A 133 5.23 16.14 15.55
N LYS A 134 4.79 15.02 16.14
CA LYS A 134 5.66 14.20 17.00
C LYS A 134 6.87 13.66 16.25
N ALA A 135 6.66 13.13 15.05
CA ALA A 135 7.73 12.60 14.21
C ALA A 135 8.73 13.69 13.80
N LEU A 136 8.25 14.89 13.45
CA LEU A 136 9.09 16.02 13.06
C LEU A 136 9.95 16.49 14.23
N ASN A 137 9.35 16.69 15.40
CA ASN A 137 10.09 17.06 16.62
C ASN A 137 11.16 16.02 16.97
N ARG A 138 10.84 14.71 16.87
CA ARG A 138 11.81 13.65 17.16
C ARG A 138 12.93 13.59 16.12
N ALA A 139 12.61 13.74 14.83
CA ALA A 139 13.60 13.78 13.76
C ALA A 139 14.58 14.96 13.91
N GLU A 140 14.11 16.12 14.35
CA GLU A 140 14.99 17.26 14.64
C GLU A 140 15.97 16.98 15.79
N ILE A 141 15.51 16.33 16.87
CA ILE A 141 16.36 15.91 17.98
C ILE A 141 17.42 14.93 17.49
N LEU A 142 17.01 13.89 16.75
CA LEU A 142 17.95 12.90 16.19
C LEU A 142 18.98 13.56 15.27
N LYS A 143 18.58 14.53 14.44
CA LYS A 143 19.49 15.30 13.59
C LYS A 143 20.57 16.03 14.40
N GLN A 144 20.23 16.56 15.57
CA GLN A 144 21.19 17.21 16.46
C GLN A 144 22.13 16.19 17.12
N GLU A 145 21.64 15.00 17.47
CA GLU A 145 22.42 13.92 18.07
C GLU A 145 23.38 13.23 17.08
N ILE A 146 23.02 13.17 15.79
CA ILE A 146 23.85 12.59 14.72
C ILE A 146 24.95 13.57 14.28
N SER A 147 24.74 14.89 14.48
CA SER A 147 25.75 15.89 14.17
C SER A 147 26.90 15.84 15.20
N PRO A 148 28.18 15.82 14.78
CA PRO A 148 29.29 15.63 15.71
C PRO A 148 29.50 16.88 16.56
N ARG A 149 28.84 16.96 17.71
CA ARG A 149 29.22 17.88 18.80
C ARG A 149 30.00 17.12 19.85
N ASN A 150 31.28 17.50 19.98
CA ASN A 150 32.16 17.18 21.09
C ASN A 150 31.43 17.32 22.44
N ASN A 151 31.21 16.21 23.17
CA ASN A 151 31.80 15.93 24.50
C ASN A 151 30.97 14.97 25.37
N LYS A 152 31.70 13.93 25.83
CA LYS A 152 31.60 13.09 27.06
C LYS A 152 30.54 11.98 27.14
N PRO A 153 30.95 10.75 27.54
CA PRO A 153 30.08 9.58 27.62
C PRO A 153 29.31 9.54 28.95
N ALA A 154 28.01 9.28 28.88
CA ALA A 154 27.20 8.81 29.99
C ALA A 154 27.00 7.29 29.89
N PRO A 155 26.91 6.57 31.03
CA PRO A 155 27.01 5.11 31.04
C PRO A 155 25.77 4.44 30.47
N ILE A 156 26.04 3.44 29.64
CA ILE A 156 25.11 2.56 28.96
C ILE A 156 24.43 1.65 30.00
N SER A 157 23.12 1.74 30.15
CA SER A 157 22.32 0.72 30.84
C SER A 157 21.51 -0.05 29.81
N GLN A 158 22.13 -1.08 29.23
CA GLN A 158 21.47 -2.05 28.36
C GLN A 158 20.39 -2.80 29.15
N ARG A 159 19.11 -2.48 28.90
CA ARG A 159 18.00 -3.39 29.19
C ARG A 159 17.49 -3.93 27.87
N HIS A 160 17.89 -5.17 27.57
CA HIS A 160 17.32 -5.94 26.47
C HIS A 160 15.84 -6.22 26.75
N PHE A 161 14.95 -5.51 26.05
CA PHE A 161 13.57 -5.96 25.87
C PHE A 161 13.48 -6.70 24.54
N LYS A 162 13.29 -8.02 24.60
CA LYS A 162 12.85 -8.82 23.46
C LYS A 162 11.33 -8.79 23.43
N PRO A 163 10.67 -8.38 22.33
CA PRO A 163 9.26 -8.72 22.14
C PRO A 163 9.18 -10.21 21.79
N LEU A 164 8.40 -10.97 22.56
CA LEU A 164 8.09 -12.37 22.29
C LEU A 164 7.07 -12.43 21.16
N LEU A 165 7.52 -12.70 19.93
CA LEU A 165 6.63 -13.10 18.84
C LEU A 165 6.47 -14.63 18.87
N GLN A 166 5.37 -15.09 19.47
CA GLN A 166 4.96 -16.49 19.47
C GLN A 166 4.46 -16.86 18.06
N ARG A 167 5.37 -17.38 17.20
CA ARG A 167 5.00 -18.15 16.01
C ARG A 167 5.12 -19.63 16.34
N GLU A 168 4.11 -20.17 17.02
CA GLU A 168 3.99 -21.61 17.24
C GLU A 168 3.50 -22.26 15.94
N THR A 169 4.40 -22.73 15.09
CA THR A 169 4.21 -23.90 14.17
C THR A 169 5.40 -24.12 13.22
N SER A 170 6.45 -23.32 13.23
CA SER A 170 7.61 -23.59 12.38
C SER A 170 8.48 -24.69 13.00
N ILE A 171 8.54 -25.84 12.33
CA ILE A 171 9.47 -26.95 12.57
C ILE A 171 10.85 -26.37 12.89
N GLN A 172 11.41 -26.79 14.03
CA GLN A 172 12.67 -26.32 14.59
C GLN A 172 13.82 -26.45 13.57
N LEU A 173 14.09 -25.38 12.82
CA LEU A 173 15.39 -25.14 12.23
C LEU A 173 16.30 -24.73 13.39
N HIS A 174 16.96 -25.72 13.99
CA HIS A 174 18.02 -25.50 14.96
C HIS A 174 19.21 -24.87 14.22
N VAL A 175 19.13 -23.57 13.95
CA VAL A 175 20.32 -22.79 13.60
C VAL A 175 21.17 -22.83 14.86
N ASP A 176 22.37 -23.43 14.81
CA ASP A 176 23.25 -23.49 15.97
C ASP A 176 23.62 -22.08 16.45
N VAL A 177 22.80 -21.56 17.36
CA VAL A 177 22.84 -20.21 17.96
C VAL A 177 24.14 -19.94 18.74
N ASN A 178 24.94 -20.98 18.95
CA ASN A 178 26.14 -20.99 19.79
C ASN A 178 27.43 -20.55 19.11
N ARG A 179 27.47 -20.33 17.79
CA ARG A 179 28.55 -19.52 17.20
C ARG A 179 28.13 -18.06 17.30
N SER A 180 28.65 -17.38 18.31
CA SER A 180 28.80 -15.93 18.34
C SER A 180 29.11 -15.43 16.94
N SER A 181 28.32 -14.44 16.48
CA SER A 181 28.50 -13.65 15.25
C SER A 181 29.82 -13.92 14.51
N TYR A 182 29.74 -14.41 13.27
CA TYR A 182 30.90 -14.62 12.38
C TYR A 182 31.91 -13.47 12.48
N THR A 183 33.20 -13.78 12.49
CA THR A 183 34.23 -12.73 12.47
C THR A 183 34.19 -11.95 11.16
N GLU A 184 34.80 -10.76 11.11
CA GLU A 184 34.81 -9.96 9.87
C GLU A 184 35.51 -10.69 8.72
N GLU A 185 36.52 -11.51 9.02
CA GLU A 185 37.20 -12.37 8.05
C GLU A 185 36.27 -13.47 7.54
N GLU A 186 35.54 -14.15 8.43
CA GLU A 186 34.57 -15.18 8.04
C GLU A 186 33.42 -14.57 7.21
N LYS A 187 32.94 -13.38 7.58
CA LYS A 187 31.94 -12.63 6.79
C LYS A 187 32.49 -12.28 5.40
N ALA A 188 33.75 -11.86 5.31
CA ALA A 188 34.38 -11.54 4.03
C ALA A 188 34.51 -12.78 3.14
N VAL A 189 34.92 -13.92 3.71
CA VAL A 189 34.97 -15.20 3.00
C VAL A 189 33.57 -15.61 2.53
N LEU A 190 32.57 -15.59 3.41
CA LEU A 190 31.18 -15.92 3.05
C LEU A 190 30.64 -14.99 1.95
N LYS A 191 30.94 -13.70 2.00
CA LYS A 191 30.56 -12.75 0.93
C LYS A 191 31.22 -13.08 -0.41
N ALA A 192 32.48 -13.50 -0.39
CA ALA A 192 33.21 -13.88 -1.59
C ALA A 192 32.73 -15.21 -2.17
N THR A 193 32.45 -16.21 -1.32
CA THR A 193 32.10 -17.58 -1.75
C THR A 193 30.62 -17.75 -2.08
N SER A 194 29.75 -16.88 -1.58
CA SER A 194 28.29 -17.03 -1.70
C SER A 194 27.68 -16.11 -2.76
N LYS A 195 28.49 -15.71 -3.75
CA LYS A 195 28.04 -14.93 -4.90
C LYS A 195 27.64 -15.87 -6.03
N ILE A 196 26.35 -15.98 -6.31
CA ILE A 196 25.80 -16.82 -7.39
C ILE A 196 25.09 -15.89 -8.37
N ASN A 197 25.46 -15.94 -9.66
CA ASN A 197 24.87 -15.11 -10.71
C ASN A 197 24.87 -13.60 -10.37
N ASN A 198 25.99 -13.11 -9.82
CA ASN A 198 26.16 -11.76 -9.27
C ASN A 198 25.34 -11.39 -8.03
N ASN A 199 24.40 -12.23 -7.60
CA ASN A 199 23.62 -12.00 -6.41
C ASN A 199 24.31 -12.60 -5.18
N LEU A 200 24.27 -11.87 -4.07
CA LEU A 200 24.91 -12.26 -2.82
C LEU A 200 23.93 -13.03 -1.93
N TYR A 201 24.24 -14.30 -1.65
CA TYR A 201 23.42 -15.15 -0.79
C TYR A 201 24.13 -15.36 0.55
N MET A 202 23.76 -14.60 1.57
CA MET A 202 24.32 -14.81 2.91
C MET A 202 23.54 -15.91 3.67
N PRO A 203 24.21 -16.69 4.53
CA PRO A 203 23.51 -17.56 5.49
C PRO A 203 22.58 -16.75 6.38
N PHE A 204 21.52 -17.38 6.90
CA PHE A 204 20.58 -16.73 7.82
C PHE A 204 21.29 -16.28 9.11
N MET A 205 21.24 -14.98 9.42
CA MET A 205 21.91 -14.32 10.52
C MET A 205 20.94 -13.89 11.62
N LYS A 206 21.45 -13.63 12.83
CA LYS A 206 20.65 -13.10 13.94
C LYS A 206 20.01 -11.73 13.63
N MET A 207 20.63 -10.94 12.75
CA MET A 207 20.08 -9.66 12.29
C MET A 207 18.80 -9.86 11.47
N ASP A 208 18.71 -10.95 10.70
CA ASP A 208 17.55 -11.26 9.85
C ASP A 208 16.31 -11.61 10.70
N LEU A 209 16.49 -12.01 11.97
CA LEU A 209 15.38 -12.18 12.91
C LEU A 209 14.68 -10.87 13.29
N SER A 210 15.39 -9.74 13.15
CA SER A 210 14.81 -8.41 13.37
C SER A 210 14.16 -7.83 12.11
N GLU A 211 14.31 -8.50 10.96
CA GLU A 211 13.68 -8.07 9.71
C GLU A 211 12.17 -8.30 9.77
N LYS A 212 11.41 -7.21 9.86
CA LYS A 212 9.95 -7.23 9.86
C LYS A 212 9.43 -7.22 8.42
N PHE A 213 8.99 -8.37 7.93
CA PHE A 213 8.29 -8.47 6.65
C PHE A 213 6.82 -8.08 6.82
N GLN A 214 6.38 -6.98 6.17
CA GLN A 214 4.98 -6.55 6.19
C GLN A 214 4.54 -6.06 4.81
N TYR A 215 3.40 -6.57 4.33
CA TYR A 215 2.87 -6.32 2.98
C TYR A 215 2.52 -4.85 2.66
N ALA A 216 2.49 -3.96 3.66
CA ALA A 216 2.18 -2.54 3.46
C ALA A 216 3.31 -1.78 2.72
N ILE A 217 4.56 -2.22 2.90
CA ILE A 217 5.70 -1.79 2.09
C ILE A 217 6.11 -3.00 1.25
N PRO A 218 5.84 -2.99 -0.06
CA PRO A 218 6.29 -4.05 -0.92
C PRO A 218 7.82 -4.17 -0.84
N PHE A 219 8.33 -5.38 -0.64
CA PHE A 219 9.76 -5.62 -0.69
C PHE A 219 10.28 -5.24 -2.09
N GLU A 220 11.39 -4.50 -2.11
CA GLU A 220 12.13 -4.16 -3.32
C GLU A 220 13.47 -4.90 -3.27
N ASP A 221 13.70 -5.74 -4.28
CA ASP A 221 14.95 -6.46 -4.41
C ASP A 221 16.07 -5.47 -4.73
N LYS A 222 17.15 -5.50 -3.94
CA LYS A 222 18.32 -4.64 -4.12
C LYS A 222 19.07 -4.96 -5.40
N ASP A 223 19.03 -6.23 -5.82
CA ASP A 223 19.68 -6.71 -7.04
C ASP A 223 18.78 -6.53 -8.27
N GLY A 224 17.57 -5.99 -8.07
CA GLY A 224 16.62 -5.65 -9.13
C GLY A 224 15.82 -6.85 -9.62
N LEU A 225 15.34 -6.75 -10.86
CA LEU A 225 14.48 -7.77 -11.46
C LEU A 225 15.30 -8.92 -12.03
N LEU A 226 14.76 -10.14 -11.98
CA LEU A 226 15.42 -11.33 -12.49
C LEU A 226 15.74 -11.16 -13.99
N MET A 227 17.01 -11.33 -14.34
CA MET A 227 17.45 -11.33 -15.73
C MET A 227 16.87 -12.54 -16.46
N LEU A 228 16.11 -12.27 -17.52
CA LEU A 228 15.46 -13.29 -18.34
C LEU A 228 16.36 -13.70 -19.49
N SER A 229 16.38 -15.00 -19.82
CA SER A 229 17.01 -15.51 -21.04
C SER A 229 16.26 -15.05 -22.30
N THR A 230 16.91 -15.13 -23.48
CA THR A 230 16.29 -14.71 -24.76
C THR A 230 14.96 -15.42 -25.03
N LYS A 231 14.83 -16.70 -24.64
CA LYS A 231 13.58 -17.45 -24.79
C LYS A 231 12.50 -16.94 -23.84
N GLN A 232 12.85 -16.67 -22.58
CA GLN A 232 11.90 -16.15 -21.59
C GLN A 232 11.43 -14.74 -21.94
N GLN A 233 12.32 -13.88 -22.46
CA GLN A 233 11.96 -12.52 -22.87
C GLN A 233 10.92 -12.49 -24.01
N GLN A 234 10.89 -13.51 -24.88
CA GLN A 234 9.90 -13.58 -25.97
C GLN A 234 8.47 -13.81 -25.47
N GLU A 235 8.31 -14.50 -24.34
CA GLU A 235 6.99 -14.82 -23.76
C GLU A 235 6.65 -13.94 -22.54
N PHE A 236 7.60 -13.13 -22.07
CA PHE A 236 7.45 -12.31 -20.88
C PHE A 236 6.81 -10.96 -21.19
N ASP A 237 5.74 -10.61 -20.46
CA ASP A 237 5.10 -9.30 -20.55
C ASP A 237 5.76 -8.30 -19.59
N LYS A 238 5.57 -8.46 -18.28
CA LYS A 238 6.11 -7.56 -17.25
C LYS A 238 6.08 -8.16 -15.85
N TRP A 239 6.90 -7.59 -14.97
CA TRP A 239 6.86 -7.85 -13.53
C TRP A 239 5.76 -6.99 -12.91
N VAL A 240 4.79 -7.62 -12.29
CA VAL A 240 3.62 -6.95 -11.70
C VAL A 240 3.31 -7.60 -10.37
N ARG A 241 2.96 -6.78 -9.37
CA ARG A 241 2.55 -7.28 -8.06
C ARG A 241 1.07 -7.72 -8.08
N PRO A 242 0.65 -8.67 -7.23
CA PRO A 242 -0.76 -9.11 -7.21
C PRO A 242 -1.76 -7.97 -7.00
N ASP A 243 -1.42 -6.99 -6.18
CA ASP A 243 -2.23 -5.79 -5.89
C ASP A 243 -2.31 -4.80 -7.07
N GLU A 244 -1.42 -4.90 -8.05
CA GLU A 244 -1.45 -4.12 -9.28
C GLU A 244 -2.32 -4.78 -10.37
N ILE A 245 -2.63 -6.07 -10.20
CA ILE A 245 -3.48 -6.84 -11.12
C ILE A 245 -4.95 -6.79 -10.67
N SER A 246 -5.20 -6.86 -9.37
CA SER A 246 -6.55 -6.91 -8.80
C SER A 246 -6.62 -6.22 -7.45
N ALA A 247 -7.74 -5.55 -7.16
CA ALA A 247 -7.98 -4.85 -5.89
C ALA A 247 -8.12 -5.81 -4.69
N ASP A 248 -8.62 -7.03 -4.91
CA ASP A 248 -8.77 -8.07 -3.88
C ASP A 248 -8.33 -9.43 -4.45
N PRO A 249 -7.01 -9.66 -4.62
CA PRO A 249 -6.50 -10.86 -5.24
C PRO A 249 -6.75 -12.07 -4.32
N LYS A 250 -7.79 -12.85 -4.63
CA LYS A 250 -8.08 -14.13 -3.97
C LYS A 250 -7.44 -15.27 -4.73
N LEU A 251 -6.49 -15.94 -4.10
CA LEU A 251 -5.79 -17.09 -4.68
C LEU A 251 -6.73 -18.30 -4.87
N ILE A 252 -7.76 -18.41 -4.03
CA ILE A 252 -8.77 -19.49 -4.05
C ILE A 252 -10.15 -18.87 -3.90
N ILE A 253 -11.06 -19.19 -4.82
CA ILE A 253 -12.48 -18.85 -4.74
C ILE A 253 -13.25 -20.18 -4.65
N GLY A 254 -13.84 -20.48 -3.48
CA GLY A 254 -14.61 -21.71 -3.22
C GLY A 254 -13.83 -22.79 -2.46
N ASN A 255 -14.38 -24.01 -2.40
CA ASN A 255 -13.75 -25.15 -1.71
C ASN A 255 -12.71 -25.84 -2.61
N ILE A 256 -11.47 -25.92 -2.12
CA ILE A 256 -10.38 -26.66 -2.77
C ILE A 256 -10.68 -28.16 -2.67
N ASN A 257 -10.81 -28.82 -3.82
CA ASN A 257 -10.92 -30.26 -3.86
C ASN A 257 -9.56 -30.88 -4.26
N TYR A 258 -8.90 -31.53 -3.29
CA TYR A 258 -7.58 -32.15 -3.46
C TYR A 258 -7.62 -33.46 -4.26
N TYR A 259 -8.80 -34.04 -4.52
CA TYR A 259 -8.94 -35.30 -5.26
C TYR A 259 -8.47 -35.22 -6.72
N SER A 260 -8.27 -34.02 -7.26
CA SER A 260 -7.87 -33.79 -8.66
C SER A 260 -6.36 -33.69 -8.88
N ILE A 261 -5.56 -33.62 -7.82
CA ILE A 261 -4.11 -33.41 -7.93
C ILE A 261 -3.45 -34.75 -8.29
N LYS A 262 -2.86 -34.83 -9.50
CA LYS A 262 -2.04 -35.98 -9.93
C LYS A 262 -0.57 -35.58 -9.94
N GLN A 263 0.23 -36.26 -9.12
CA GLN A 263 1.68 -36.14 -9.16
C GLN A 263 2.23 -37.07 -10.25
N THR A 264 2.78 -36.51 -11.32
CA THR A 264 3.60 -37.27 -12.28
C THR A 264 4.97 -37.50 -11.67
N VAL A 265 5.24 -38.72 -11.24
CA VAL A 265 6.60 -39.14 -10.87
C VAL A 265 7.34 -39.43 -12.16
N SER A 266 8.29 -38.57 -12.53
CA SER A 266 9.27 -38.89 -13.56
C SER A 266 10.31 -39.81 -12.93
N ILE A 267 10.33 -41.08 -13.37
CA ILE A 267 11.41 -42.05 -13.10
C ILE A 267 12.50 -41.85 -14.15
#